data_AF-A0A8C6EQY2-F1
#
_entry.id   AF-A0A8C6EQY2-F1
#
_cell.length_a   1.000
_cell.length_b   1.000
_cell.length_c   1.000
_cell.angle_alpha   90.00
_cell.angle_beta   90.00
_cell.angle_gamma   90.00
#
_symmetry.space_group_name_H-M   'P 1'
#
loop_
_entity.id
_entity.type
_entity.pdbx_description
1 polymer ?
#
loop_
_entity_poly.entity_id
_entity_poly.type
_entity_poly.pdbx_seq_one_letter_code
_entity_poly.pdbx_strand_id
1 'polypeptide(L)' 'LLHLHYTARPGAVEDCLYLSIYAPAHAPEGSNLPVMVWIHGGALVMGSASMFDGSILAAIENVLVVTIQYRLGVLGFFR' A
#
# COMPACT_ATOMS: atom_id res chain seq x y z
N LEU A 1 -8.61 13.72 6.77
CA LEU A 1 -8.18 14.51 5.60
C LEU A 1 -6.68 14.82 5.74
N LEU A 2 -5.83 13.86 5.40
CA LEU A 2 -4.50 14.16 4.88
C LEU A 2 -4.62 13.86 3.39
N HIS A 3 -5.00 14.87 2.62
CA HIS A 3 -4.83 14.84 1.18
C HIS A 3 -3.32 14.91 0.94
N LEU A 4 -2.66 13.76 0.99
CA LEU A 4 -1.41 13.59 0.26
C LEU A 4 -1.79 13.69 -1.22
N HIS A 5 -1.81 14.91 -1.74
CA HIS A 5 -1.65 15.13 -3.17
C HIS A 5 -0.25 14.64 -3.55
N TYR A 6 -0.08 13.32 -3.65
CA TYR A 6 0.93 12.79 -4.53
C TYR A 6 0.34 12.95 -5.92
N THR A 7 0.63 14.08 -6.56
CA THR A 7 0.57 14.14 -8.01
C THR A 7 1.50 13.03 -8.49
N ALA A 8 0.91 11.91 -8.91
CA ALA A 8 1.63 10.88 -9.63
C ALA A 8 2.28 11.60 -10.82
N ARG A 9 3.56 11.94 -10.70
CA ARG A 9 4.34 12.34 -11.86
C ARG A 9 4.28 11.15 -12.80
N PRO A 10 3.86 11.33 -14.07
CA PRO A 10 3.89 10.24 -15.04
C PRO A 10 5.35 9.83 -15.22
N GLY A 11 5.75 8.72 -14.59
CA GLY A 11 7.12 8.23 -14.57
C GLY A 11 7.35 7.29 -13.38
N ALA A 12 8.10 6.22 -13.59
CA ALA A 12 8.61 5.41 -12.49
C ALA A 12 9.60 6.25 -11.68
N VAL A 13 9.15 6.78 -10.54
CA VAL A 13 9.97 7.58 -9.63
C VAL A 13 10.74 6.61 -8.73
N GLU A 14 12.06 6.79 -8.56
CA GLU A 14 12.87 5.93 -7.68
C GLU A 14 12.56 6.14 -6.20
N ASP A 15 12.08 7.33 -5.85
CA ASP A 15 11.45 7.60 -4.56
C ASP A 15 10.03 7.01 -4.58
N CYS A 16 9.94 5.69 -4.31
CA CYS A 16 8.70 4.93 -4.40
C CYS A 16 8.36 4.12 -3.15
N LEU A 17 9.18 4.16 -2.10
CA LEU A 17 9.02 3.34 -0.88
C LEU A 17 7.95 3.89 0.06
N TYR A 18 6.71 3.92 -0.44
CA TYR A 18 5.52 4.37 0.26
C TYR A 18 4.57 3.21 0.54
N LEU A 19 3.67 3.41 1.49
CA LEU A 19 2.59 2.48 1.81
C LEU A 19 1.29 3.23 2.08
N SER A 20 0.17 2.55 1.85
CA SER A 20 -1.16 3.04 2.24
C SER A 20 -1.71 2.18 3.36
N ILE A 21 -2.34 2.82 4.35
CA ILE A 21 -2.97 2.18 5.49
C ILE A 21 -4.47 2.41 5.41
N TYR A 22 -5.23 1.34 5.52
CA TYR A 22 -6.69 1.35 5.58
C TYR A 22 -7.12 0.76 6.91
N ALA A 23 -7.79 1.57 7.72
CA ALA A 23 -8.35 1.18 9.00
C ALA A 23 -9.89 1.25 8.94
N PRO A 24 -10.61 0.35 9.63
CA PRO A 24 -12.05 0.44 9.74
C PRO A 24 -12.44 1.74 10.48
N ALA A 25 -13.43 2.46 9.95
CA ALA A 25 -13.81 3.80 10.45
C ALA A 25 -14.26 3.84 11.92
N HIS A 26 -14.66 2.70 12.48
CA HIS A 26 -15.14 2.58 13.85
C HIS A 26 -14.06 2.12 14.84
N ALA A 27 -12.85 1.81 14.37
CA ALA A 27 -11.77 1.36 15.25
C ALA A 27 -11.16 2.57 15.99
N PRO A 28 -11.19 2.59 17.34
CA PRO A 28 -10.51 3.63 18.10
C PRO A 28 -8.99 3.48 17.99
N GLU A 29 -8.27 4.57 18.28
CA GLU A 29 -6.81 4.55 18.40
C GLU A 29 -6.37 3.55 19.48
N GLY A 30 -5.31 2.80 19.22
CA GLY A 30 -4.84 1.73 20.11
C GLY A 30 -5.60 0.41 20.01
N SER A 31 -6.56 0.27 19.08
CA SER A 31 -7.21 -1.02 18.80
C SER A 31 -6.19 -2.08 18.37
N ASN A 32 -6.29 -3.27 18.98
CA ASN A 32 -5.44 -4.41 18.62
C ASN A 32 -6.07 -5.22 17.47
N LEU A 33 -6.10 -4.62 16.27
CA LEU A 33 -6.63 -5.28 15.07
C LEU A 33 -5.57 -6.20 14.45
N PRO A 34 -5.97 -7.34 13.87
CA PRO A 34 -5.08 -8.09 12.99
C PRO A 34 -4.66 -7.22 11.79
N VAL A 35 -3.39 -7.34 11.41
CA VAL A 35 -2.81 -6.58 10.31
C VAL A 35 -2.61 -7.49 9.11
N MET A 36 -3.19 -7.09 7.97
CA MET A 36 -3.00 -7.77 6.69
C MET A 36 -2.16 -6.92 5.77
N VAL A 37 -0.99 -7.43 5.38
CA VAL A 37 -0.06 -6.75 4.48
C VAL A 37 -0.20 -7.31 3.07
N TRP A 38 -0.55 -6.44 2.12
CA TRP A 38 -0.70 -6.76 0.71
C TRP A 38 0.56 -6.40 -0.09
N ILE A 39 1.06 -7.39 -0.83
CA ILE A 39 2.20 -7.26 -1.74
C ILE A 39 1.69 -7.44 -3.15
N HIS A 40 1.79 -6.40 -3.98
CA HIS A 40 1.32 -6.48 -5.35
C HIS A 40 2.15 -7.49 -6.17
N GLY A 41 1.49 -8.18 -7.10
CA GLY A 41 2.16 -9.02 -8.11
C GLY A 41 2.85 -8.19 -9.19
N GLY A 42 3.23 -8.85 -10.29
CA GLY A 42 3.91 -8.22 -11.43
C GLY A 42 5.36 -8.68 -11.65
N ALA A 43 5.65 -9.92 -11.25
CA ALA A 43 6.92 -10.62 -11.54
C ALA A 43 8.18 -9.83 -11.16
N LEU A 44 8.11 -9.02 -10.09
CA LEU A 44 9.21 -8.18 -9.59
C LEU A 44 9.67 -7.08 -10.57
N VAL A 45 8.97 -6.85 -11.68
CA VAL A 45 9.37 -5.90 -12.73
C VAL A 45 8.32 -4.82 -12.99
N MET A 46 7.08 -5.03 -12.56
CA MET A 46 5.98 -4.07 -12.70
C MET A 46 4.98 -4.18 -11.54
N GLY A 47 4.08 -3.20 -11.45
CA GLY A 47 3.01 -3.14 -10.46
C GLY A 47 3.14 -1.93 -9.52
N SER A 48 2.09 -1.73 -8.72
CA SER A 48 2.00 -0.70 -7.69
C SER A 48 0.98 -1.06 -6.61
N ALA A 49 1.24 -0.67 -5.37
CA ALA A 49 0.37 -0.75 -4.21
C ALA A 49 -0.93 0.05 -4.43
N SER A 50 -0.86 1.13 -5.20
CA SER A 50 -2.01 1.96 -5.56
C SER A 50 -3.00 1.25 -6.48
N MET A 51 -2.66 0.07 -7.01
CA MET A 51 -3.60 -0.75 -7.79
C MET A 51 -4.67 -1.41 -6.91
N PHE A 52 -4.48 -1.44 -5.58
CA PHE A 52 -5.41 -2.04 -4.64
C PHE A 52 -5.91 -1.01 -3.61
N ASP A 53 -7.23 -0.84 -3.55
CA ASP A 53 -7.89 -0.09 -2.47
C ASP A 53 -8.35 -1.07 -1.37
N GLY A 54 -7.73 -0.98 -0.20
CA GLY A 54 -8.02 -1.83 0.95
C GLY A 54 -9.23 -1.40 1.78
N SER A 55 -9.90 -0.29 1.43
CA SER A 55 -10.96 0.31 2.26
C SER A 55 -12.13 -0.62 2.58
N ILE A 56 -12.68 -1.30 1.57
CA ILE A 56 -13.78 -2.24 1.73
C ILE A 56 -13.35 -3.44 2.57
N LEU A 57 -12.18 -4.00 2.30
CA LEU A 57 -11.69 -5.18 3.00
C LEU A 57 -11.40 -4.89 4.48
N ALA A 58 -10.81 -3.72 4.77
CA ALA A 58 -10.60 -3.26 6.13
C ALA A 58 -11.92 -3.11 6.91
N ALA A 59 -12.98 -2.61 6.23
CA ALA A 59 -14.29 -2.41 6.84
C ALA A 59 -15.06 -3.71 7.09
N ILE A 60 -15.07 -4.64 6.13
CA ILE A 60 -15.89 -5.86 6.22
C ILE A 60 -15.26 -6.93 7.13
N GLU A 61 -13.93 -7.09 7.09
CA GLU A 61 -13.23 -8.12 7.88
C GLU A 61 -12.71 -7.57 9.22
N ASN A 62 -12.93 -6.28 9.49
CA ASN A 62 -12.43 -5.59 10.69
C ASN A 62 -10.91 -5.80 10.90
N VAL A 63 -10.14 -5.54 9.85
CA VAL A 63 -8.68 -5.70 9.82
C VAL A 63 -8.01 -4.39 9.40
N LEU A 64 -6.76 -4.19 9.81
CA LEU A 64 -5.95 -3.10 9.29
C LEU A 64 -5.24 -3.60 8.02
N VAL A 65 -5.58 -3.03 6.87
CA VAL A 65 -4.97 -3.39 5.59
C VAL A 65 -3.84 -2.43 5.28
N VAL A 66 -2.66 -2.96 4.97
CA VAL A 66 -1.48 -2.19 4.55
C VAL A 66 -1.10 -2.63 3.14
N THR A 67 -1.11 -1.70 2.18
CA THR A 67 -0.58 -1.97 0.83
C THR A 67 0.81 -1.34 0.72
N ILE A 68 1.81 -2.13 0.33
CA ILE A 68 3.21 -1.66 0.32
C ILE A 68 3.79 -1.58 -1.08
N GLN A 69 4.63 -0.57 -1.30
CA GLN A 69 5.54 -0.51 -2.44
C GLN A 69 6.85 -1.18 -2.13
N TYR A 70 7.42 -1.84 -3.14
CA TYR A 70 8.77 -2.37 -3.12
C TYR A 70 9.49 -2.02 -4.43
N ARG A 71 10.82 -1.95 -4.38
CA ARG A 71 11.63 -1.66 -5.58
C ARG A 71 11.51 -2.80 -6.60
N LEU A 72 11.49 -2.44 -7.88
CA LEU A 72 11.28 -3.36 -9.00
C LEU A 72 12.49 -3.37 -9.93
N GLY A 73 12.61 -4.42 -10.75
CA GLY A 73 13.65 -4.56 -11.77
C GLY A 73 15.06 -4.45 -11.18
N VAL A 74 15.96 -3.76 -11.91
CA VAL A 74 17.36 -3.56 -11.50
C VAL A 74 17.50 -2.85 -10.15
N LEU A 75 16.58 -1.94 -9.83
CA LEU A 75 16.63 -1.17 -8.58
C LEU A 75 16.30 -2.04 -7.35
N GLY A 76 15.59 -3.15 -7.53
CA GLY A 76 15.21 -4.06 -6.44
C GLY A 76 15.96 -5.40 -6.42
N PHE A 77 16.44 -5.87 -7.58
CA PHE A 77 16.83 -7.27 -7.75
C PHE A 77 18.10 -7.49 -8.59
N PHE A 78 18.93 -6.46 -8.80
CA PHE A 78 20.27 -6.65 -9.35
C PHE A 78 21.17 -7.38 -8.33
N ARG A 79 22.02 -8.30 -8.80
CA ARG A 79 23.01 -9.03 -7.99
C ARG A 79 24.41 -8.55 -8.28
#